data_AF-A0A839NLA5-F1
#
_entry.id   AF-A0A839NLA5-F1
#
_cell.length_a   1.000
_cell.length_b   1.000
_cell.length_c   1.000
_cell.angle_alpha   90.00
_cell.angle_beta   90.00
_cell.angle_gamma   90.00
#
_symmetry.space_group_name_H-M   'P 1'
#
loop_
_entity.id
_entity.type
_entity.pdbx_description
1 polymer ?
#
loop_
_entity_poly.entity_id
_entity_poly.type
_entity_poly.pdbx_seq_one_letter_code
_entity_poly.pdbx_strand_id
1 'polypeptide(L)'
;MRIIAILFSFFIYQHVVAKIRLPALISDRMVLQREVDLKLWGWADSGEKVTIRFQGKIYHTQPDAAGKWSVSLPPQQAGGPFLMEINEFVIRDILIGDVWLASGQSNMETPIMRLMDRYPEINVSNNHMIRYYKVPTQEVIQEKEEIASGAKWYSATATDVINWTALAYFYAQEAYHHTGVPVGMLVVSKGGSTIQSWINQAHLKEFPPLTVNKDALAVLENAAVDQGANKWYHADWDDRDWKKVTVPSRWNETGLDVKGTVWYRKDFNLPPDMGGKHTKLYLGTMVDRDSVFVNGIFVGTTSYFYPPRKYDIPAGILKSGKNNITIRLTAHAIDGGFIPDKPYRMSSDEIEVDLTGEWKYKVGQDLNVLEQAKKQLPNLQTMGSMLYNGMLYPLRDYQVKGVIWYQGESNAGDPNYGKYLKALIANWRTTFQKVELPFLLVQLPNYAPKSVKPPVESGWARVREAQLQTALEVSKTALTVTYDLGEWNDIHPLNKKDLAYRLFLQARRLVYGEQVVSEGPLYKNMKIDGNKIVLFFHQSAGGLKSREHRLKHFAIAGEDKAYVWADAVIQGNTVIVSSNEVPNPVAVRYAWSDNPEEANLQNKEGLLASPFRTDNW
;
A
#
# COMPACT_ATOMS: atom_id res chain seq x y z
N MET A 1 25.82 68.56 30.58
CA MET A 1 24.78 67.51 30.73
C MET A 1 24.71 66.71 29.44
N ARG A 2 25.12 65.43 29.46
CA ARG A 2 25.00 64.51 28.33
C ARG A 2 23.66 63.78 28.45
N ILE A 3 22.79 63.94 27.47
CA ILE A 3 21.52 63.21 27.36
C ILE A 3 21.82 61.90 26.62
N ILE A 4 21.65 60.78 27.30
CA ILE A 4 21.74 59.42 26.74
C ILE A 4 20.35 59.08 26.19
N ALA A 5 20.26 58.93 24.87
CA ALA A 5 19.07 58.41 24.21
C ALA A 5 19.06 56.88 24.29
N ILE A 6 18.12 56.33 25.05
CA ILE A 6 17.87 54.88 25.14
C ILE A 6 16.94 54.50 23.98
N LEU A 7 17.47 53.79 22.99
CA LEU A 7 16.70 53.15 21.92
C LEU A 7 16.02 51.90 22.47
N PHE A 8 14.69 51.97 22.64
CA PHE A 8 13.85 50.80 22.90
C PHE A 8 13.69 50.00 21.61
N SER A 9 14.33 48.83 21.54
CA SER A 9 14.08 47.84 20.49
C SER A 9 12.76 47.12 20.77
N PHE A 10 11.74 47.41 19.97
CA PHE A 10 10.49 46.65 19.95
C PHE A 10 10.73 45.32 19.22
N PHE A 11 10.97 44.24 19.96
CA PHE A 11 10.87 42.89 19.42
C PHE A 11 9.40 42.56 19.18
N ILE A 12 8.97 42.62 17.91
CA ILE A 12 7.70 42.05 17.46
C ILE A 12 7.87 40.53 17.54
N TYR A 13 7.33 39.92 18.61
CA TYR A 13 7.15 38.47 18.68
C TYR A 13 6.11 38.09 17.61
N GLN A 14 6.58 37.58 16.46
CA GLN A 14 5.72 36.81 15.60
C GLN A 14 5.36 35.53 16.36
N HIS A 15 4.09 35.40 16.77
CA HIS A 15 3.55 34.12 17.19
C HIS A 15 3.55 33.20 15.98
N VAL A 16 4.62 32.41 15.84
CA VAL A 16 4.59 31.22 15.00
C VAL A 16 3.58 30.30 15.67
N VAL A 17 2.38 30.20 15.09
CA VAL A 17 1.40 29.20 15.49
C VAL A 17 1.99 27.86 15.04
N ALA A 18 2.65 27.16 15.97
CA ALA A 18 3.16 25.83 15.75
C ALA A 18 2.01 24.91 15.35
N LYS A 19 2.18 24.11 14.29
CA LYS A 19 1.06 23.44 13.63
C LYS A 19 1.08 21.94 13.92
N ILE A 20 0.13 21.47 14.73
CA ILE A 20 -0.11 20.03 14.89
C ILE A 20 -0.70 19.47 13.59
N ARG A 21 -0.32 18.24 13.27
CA ARG A 21 -0.85 17.49 12.14
C ARG A 21 -1.22 16.07 12.56
N LEU A 22 -2.42 15.66 12.22
CA LEU A 22 -2.93 14.32 12.49
C LEU A 22 -2.80 13.44 11.23
N PRO A 23 -2.59 12.12 11.39
CA PRO A 23 -2.73 11.18 10.27
C PRO A 23 -4.18 11.16 9.79
N ALA A 24 -4.41 10.98 8.49
CA ALA A 24 -5.75 10.96 7.89
C ALA A 24 -6.73 9.96 8.55
N LEU A 25 -6.20 8.89 9.13
CA LEU A 25 -6.98 7.86 9.82
C LEU A 25 -7.58 8.35 11.14
N ILE A 26 -6.94 9.31 11.81
CA ILE A 26 -7.45 9.97 13.02
C ILE A 26 -8.28 11.18 12.55
N SER A 27 -9.56 10.93 12.29
CA SER A 27 -10.50 11.91 11.76
C SER A 27 -11.93 11.61 12.22
N ASP A 28 -12.86 12.51 11.91
CA ASP A 28 -14.26 12.37 12.26
C ASP A 28 -14.81 11.01 11.83
N ARG A 29 -15.75 10.46 12.61
CA ARG A 29 -16.44 9.19 12.36
C ARG A 29 -15.59 7.93 12.50
N MET A 30 -14.36 8.04 12.99
CA MET A 30 -13.49 6.88 13.18
C MET A 30 -14.05 5.88 14.20
N VAL A 31 -13.59 4.63 14.10
CA VAL A 31 -13.86 3.58 15.09
C VAL A 31 -12.56 3.12 15.72
N LEU A 32 -12.41 3.34 17.02
CA LEU A 32 -11.28 2.81 17.78
C LEU A 32 -11.61 1.41 18.32
N GLN A 33 -10.62 0.53 18.32
CA GLN A 33 -10.77 -0.84 18.83
C GLN A 33 -11.05 -0.84 20.34
N ARG A 34 -12.12 -1.49 20.76
CA ARG A 34 -12.44 -1.68 22.19
C ARG A 34 -11.47 -2.62 22.89
N GLU A 35 -11.42 -2.51 24.22
CA GLU A 35 -10.79 -3.48 25.14
C GLU A 35 -9.28 -3.71 24.91
N VAL A 36 -8.60 -2.74 24.30
CA VAL A 36 -7.14 -2.73 24.11
C VAL A 36 -6.58 -1.33 24.35
N ASP A 37 -5.30 -1.24 24.64
CA ASP A 37 -4.61 0.05 24.65
C ASP A 37 -4.65 0.69 23.25
N LEU A 38 -4.99 1.98 23.21
CA LEU A 38 -5.17 2.72 21.97
C LEU A 38 -4.06 3.74 21.81
N LYS A 39 -3.30 3.64 20.72
CA LYS A 39 -2.29 4.64 20.36
C LYS A 39 -2.92 5.74 19.52
N LEU A 40 -2.76 6.99 19.95
CA LEU A 40 -2.94 8.17 19.10
C LEU A 40 -1.56 8.73 18.78
N TRP A 41 -1.40 9.26 17.58
CA TRP A 41 -0.13 9.80 17.12
C TRP A 41 -0.32 10.91 16.10
N GLY A 42 0.75 11.65 15.83
CA GLY A 42 0.77 12.68 14.81
C GLY A 42 2.13 13.36 14.75
N TRP A 43 2.14 14.55 14.16
CA TRP A 43 3.32 15.38 14.02
C TRP A 43 3.10 16.76 14.63
N ALA A 44 4.16 17.37 15.13
CA ALA A 44 4.15 18.72 15.68
C ALA A 44 5.57 19.31 15.64
N ASP A 45 5.68 20.64 15.66
CA ASP A 45 6.96 21.34 15.74
C ASP A 45 7.66 21.07 17.09
N SER A 46 9.00 21.10 17.10
CA SER A 46 9.78 20.81 18.31
C SER A 46 9.40 21.72 19.48
N GLY A 47 9.16 21.12 20.65
CA GLY A 47 8.75 21.82 21.88
C GLY A 47 7.25 22.07 22.02
N GLU A 48 6.43 21.73 21.01
CA GLU A 48 4.98 21.89 21.07
C GLU A 48 4.35 20.94 22.10
N LYS A 49 3.45 21.46 22.94
CA LYS A 49 2.72 20.64 23.91
C LYS A 49 1.43 20.13 23.30
N VAL A 50 1.31 18.81 23.15
CA VAL A 50 0.09 18.16 22.65
C VAL A 50 -0.78 17.76 23.85
N THR A 51 -2.01 18.25 23.88
CA THR A 51 -3.02 17.94 24.90
C THR A 51 -4.19 17.24 24.24
N ILE A 52 -4.52 16.05 24.74
CA ILE A 52 -5.64 15.24 24.28
C ILE A 52 -6.71 15.23 25.38
N ARG A 53 -7.96 15.56 25.06
CA ARG A 53 -9.11 15.35 25.94
C ARG A 53 -10.03 14.30 25.35
N PHE A 54 -10.26 13.23 26.10
CA PHE A 54 -11.13 12.15 25.67
C PHE A 54 -11.81 11.52 26.88
N GLN A 55 -13.14 11.35 26.82
CA GLN A 55 -13.93 10.70 27.88
C GLN A 55 -13.68 11.26 29.29
N GLY A 56 -13.61 12.60 29.41
CA GLY A 56 -13.37 13.28 30.68
C GLY A 56 -11.94 13.19 31.23
N LYS A 57 -11.02 12.55 30.49
CA LYS A 57 -9.59 12.47 30.84
C LYS A 57 -8.76 13.40 29.96
N ILE A 58 -7.68 13.91 30.53
CA ILE A 58 -6.70 14.75 29.85
C ILE A 58 -5.38 13.99 29.80
N TYR A 59 -4.77 13.95 28.62
CA TYR A 59 -3.46 13.36 28.38
C TYR A 59 -2.53 14.41 27.78
N HIS A 60 -1.24 14.31 28.10
CA HIS A 60 -0.22 15.24 27.62
C HIS A 60 0.92 14.46 26.96
N THR A 61 1.43 14.97 25.86
CA THR A 61 2.63 14.45 25.19
C THR A 61 3.36 15.60 24.47
N GLN A 62 4.55 15.31 23.96
CA GLN A 62 5.38 16.25 23.19
C GLN A 62 6.01 15.51 22.02
N PRO A 63 6.30 16.19 20.90
CA PRO A 63 7.00 15.57 19.79
C PRO A 63 8.44 15.24 20.15
N ASP A 64 8.92 14.14 19.59
CA ASP A 64 10.32 13.73 19.64
C ASP A 64 11.20 14.60 18.72
N ALA A 65 12.50 14.29 18.64
CA ALA A 65 13.45 15.01 17.79
C ALA A 65 13.12 14.92 16.28
N ALA A 66 12.27 13.98 15.86
CA ALA A 66 11.79 13.83 14.49
C ALA A 66 10.42 14.53 14.27
N GLY A 67 9.92 15.26 15.26
CA GLY A 67 8.64 15.95 15.21
C GLY A 67 7.44 15.01 15.35
N LYS A 68 7.62 13.76 15.80
CA LYS A 68 6.54 12.78 15.97
C LYS A 68 6.10 12.73 17.43
N TRP A 69 4.81 12.71 17.69
CA TRP A 69 4.27 12.51 19.04
C TRP A 69 3.35 11.29 19.07
N SER A 70 3.23 10.69 20.25
CA SER A 70 2.19 9.68 20.51
C SER A 70 1.74 9.69 21.96
N VAL A 71 0.55 9.15 22.19
CA VAL A 71 -0.02 8.93 23.52
C VAL A 71 -0.78 7.61 23.53
N SER A 72 -0.74 6.89 24.64
CA SER A 72 -1.54 5.69 24.86
C SER A 72 -2.77 6.02 25.69
N LEU A 73 -3.95 5.65 25.20
CA LEU A 73 -5.19 5.68 25.95
C LEU A 73 -5.46 4.27 26.50
N PRO A 74 -5.92 4.16 27.77
CA PRO A 74 -6.26 2.86 28.35
C PRO A 74 -7.46 2.22 27.60
N PRO A 75 -7.73 0.92 27.82
CA PRO A 75 -8.83 0.22 27.16
C PRO A 75 -10.18 0.91 27.36
N GLN A 76 -10.94 1.01 26.27
CA GLN A 76 -12.25 1.65 26.23
C GLN A 76 -13.36 0.61 26.06
N GLN A 77 -14.50 0.85 26.69
CA GLN A 77 -15.72 0.05 26.50
C GLN A 77 -16.42 0.44 25.20
N ALA A 78 -17.11 -0.51 24.58
CA ALA A 78 -17.87 -0.26 23.35
C ALA A 78 -18.92 0.84 23.55
N GLY A 79 -19.13 1.69 22.53
CA GLY A 79 -20.13 2.74 22.57
C GLY A 79 -19.79 3.94 21.68
N GLY A 80 -20.43 5.07 21.99
CA GLY A 80 -20.33 6.32 21.23
C GLY A 80 -21.71 6.79 20.75
N PRO A 81 -21.78 7.88 19.98
CA PRO A 81 -20.65 8.69 19.52
C PRO A 81 -19.98 9.50 20.64
N PHE A 82 -18.65 9.59 20.60
CA PHE A 82 -17.84 10.41 21.48
C PHE A 82 -17.16 11.56 20.73
N LEU A 83 -16.62 12.50 21.50
CA LEU A 83 -15.81 13.61 21.02
C LEU A 83 -14.41 13.53 21.60
N MET A 84 -13.41 13.86 20.80
CA MET A 84 -12.01 13.97 21.22
C MET A 84 -11.47 15.33 20.81
N GLU A 85 -10.81 16.01 21.74
CA GLU A 85 -10.08 17.24 21.45
C GLU A 85 -8.59 16.93 21.43
N ILE A 86 -7.87 17.40 20.42
CA ILE A 86 -6.41 17.36 20.34
C ILE A 86 -5.95 18.77 20.02
N ASN A 87 -5.50 19.51 21.03
CA ASN A 87 -5.28 20.97 20.97
C ASN A 87 -6.48 21.69 20.30
N GLU A 88 -6.29 22.23 19.10
CA GLU A 88 -7.31 22.95 18.32
C GLU A 88 -8.24 22.03 17.50
N PHE A 89 -7.88 20.76 17.32
CA PHE A 89 -8.67 19.80 16.58
C PHE A 89 -9.80 19.23 17.45
N VAL A 90 -11.01 19.17 16.90
CA VAL A 90 -12.16 18.49 17.48
C VAL A 90 -12.57 17.37 16.56
N ILE A 91 -12.30 16.13 16.97
CA ILE A 91 -12.69 14.91 16.26
C ILE A 91 -14.05 14.46 16.80
N ARG A 92 -15.02 14.34 15.91
CA ARG A 92 -16.44 14.10 16.21
C ARG A 92 -16.88 12.70 15.81
N ASP A 93 -17.96 12.23 16.42
CA ASP A 93 -18.61 10.97 16.06
C ASP A 93 -17.67 9.75 16.17
N ILE A 94 -16.86 9.70 17.23
CA ILE A 94 -15.95 8.57 17.47
C ILE A 94 -16.74 7.42 18.07
N LEU A 95 -16.65 6.24 17.45
CA LEU A 95 -17.16 5.01 18.02
C LEU A 95 -16.03 4.20 18.66
N ILE A 96 -16.34 3.47 19.72
CA ILE A 96 -15.49 2.42 20.27
C ILE A 96 -16.15 1.08 19.96
N GLY A 97 -15.45 0.20 19.25
CA GLY A 97 -16.06 -1.01 18.69
C GLY A 97 -15.06 -2.07 18.24
N ASP A 98 -15.53 -3.04 17.46
CA ASP A 98 -14.68 -4.07 16.85
C ASP A 98 -14.22 -3.58 15.45
N VAL A 99 -12.91 -3.40 15.29
CA VAL A 99 -12.28 -2.90 14.05
C VAL A 99 -11.68 -4.05 13.27
N TRP A 100 -12.08 -4.23 12.02
CA TRP A 100 -11.61 -5.30 11.14
C TRP A 100 -10.81 -4.75 9.97
N LEU A 101 -9.71 -5.41 9.65
CA LEU A 101 -8.91 -5.13 8.45
C LEU A 101 -9.32 -6.07 7.32
N ALA A 102 -9.98 -5.56 6.30
CA ALA A 102 -10.37 -6.31 5.11
C ALA A 102 -9.40 -6.03 3.96
N SER A 103 -8.71 -7.07 3.50
CA SER A 103 -7.65 -6.94 2.50
C SER A 103 -7.70 -8.02 1.43
N GLY A 104 -7.02 -7.75 0.32
CA GLY A 104 -6.82 -8.67 -0.78
C GLY A 104 -6.89 -7.97 -2.12
N GLN A 105 -7.48 -8.64 -3.10
CA GLN A 105 -7.53 -8.16 -4.49
C GLN A 105 -8.95 -7.80 -4.94
N SER A 106 -9.25 -7.96 -6.24
CA SER A 106 -10.47 -7.49 -6.90
C SER A 106 -11.76 -8.06 -6.30
N ASN A 107 -11.73 -9.29 -5.76
CA ASN A 107 -12.86 -9.86 -5.03
C ASN A 107 -13.17 -9.13 -3.71
N MET A 108 -12.13 -8.62 -3.02
CA MET A 108 -12.29 -7.72 -1.88
C MET A 108 -12.67 -6.30 -2.30
N GLU A 109 -12.50 -5.92 -3.57
CA GLU A 109 -12.88 -4.59 -4.08
C GLU A 109 -14.26 -4.53 -4.73
N THR A 110 -14.96 -5.65 -4.86
CA THR A 110 -16.27 -5.70 -5.53
C THR A 110 -17.26 -4.74 -4.84
N PRO A 111 -17.72 -3.67 -5.51
CA PRO A 111 -18.54 -2.66 -4.88
C PRO A 111 -20.00 -3.12 -4.75
N ILE A 112 -20.69 -2.57 -3.74
CA ILE A 112 -22.14 -2.79 -3.55
C ILE A 112 -22.96 -2.47 -4.78
N MET A 113 -22.58 -1.46 -5.58
CA MET A 113 -23.29 -1.09 -6.81
C MET A 113 -23.50 -2.28 -7.76
N ARG A 114 -22.55 -3.23 -7.83
CA ARG A 114 -22.67 -4.45 -8.66
C ARG A 114 -23.69 -5.47 -8.13
N LEU A 115 -24.14 -5.29 -6.89
CA LEU A 115 -24.94 -6.25 -6.14
C LEU A 115 -26.36 -5.73 -5.85
N MET A 116 -26.69 -4.48 -6.22
CA MET A 116 -27.97 -3.85 -5.87
C MET A 116 -29.18 -4.59 -6.45
N ASP A 117 -29.08 -5.13 -7.67
CA ASP A 117 -30.17 -5.90 -8.28
C ASP A 117 -30.44 -7.20 -7.51
N ARG A 118 -29.40 -7.78 -6.91
CA ARG A 118 -29.49 -9.02 -6.12
C ARG A 118 -29.95 -8.76 -4.69
N TYR A 119 -29.57 -7.61 -4.12
CA TYR A 119 -29.85 -7.23 -2.73
C TYR A 119 -30.44 -5.81 -2.66
N PRO A 120 -31.72 -5.63 -3.06
CA PRO A 120 -32.36 -4.31 -3.07
C PRO A 120 -32.50 -3.69 -1.68
N GLU A 121 -32.40 -4.49 -0.60
CA GLU A 121 -32.47 -3.99 0.78
C GLU A 121 -31.34 -3.01 1.16
N ILE A 122 -30.24 -2.99 0.39
CA ILE A 122 -29.11 -2.09 0.65
C ILE A 122 -29.51 -0.62 0.45
N ASN A 123 -30.40 -0.34 -0.51
CA ASN A 123 -30.80 1.03 -0.88
C ASN A 123 -31.57 1.77 0.23
N VAL A 124 -31.99 1.07 1.28
CA VAL A 124 -32.72 1.64 2.41
C VAL A 124 -32.01 1.43 3.75
N SER A 125 -30.81 0.84 3.75
CA SER A 125 -30.04 0.55 4.96
C SER A 125 -29.35 1.79 5.49
N ASN A 126 -29.59 2.12 6.77
CA ASN A 126 -28.96 3.22 7.49
C ASN A 126 -28.50 2.75 8.87
N ASN A 127 -27.30 2.18 8.95
CA ASN A 127 -26.71 1.75 10.21
C ASN A 127 -25.54 2.66 10.60
N HIS A 128 -25.82 3.67 11.42
CA HIS A 128 -24.81 4.59 11.91
C HIS A 128 -23.85 3.98 12.95
N MET A 129 -23.94 2.70 13.28
CA MET A 129 -22.96 2.02 14.13
C MET A 129 -21.89 1.26 13.32
N ILE A 130 -22.02 1.26 11.99
CA ILE A 130 -21.03 0.71 11.06
C ILE A 130 -20.28 1.86 10.39
N ARG A 131 -18.96 1.72 10.29
CA ARG A 131 -18.07 2.68 9.65
C ARG A 131 -17.13 1.98 8.68
N TYR A 132 -16.70 2.73 7.67
CA TYR A 132 -15.83 2.23 6.61
C TYR A 132 -14.75 3.24 6.27
N TYR A 133 -13.53 2.76 6.07
CA TYR A 133 -12.40 3.54 5.61
C TYR A 133 -11.64 2.75 4.57
N LYS A 134 -11.63 3.21 3.32
CA LYS A 134 -10.80 2.63 2.25
C LYS A 134 -9.49 3.40 2.16
N VAL A 135 -8.39 2.68 2.29
CA VAL A 135 -7.06 3.22 2.01
C VAL A 135 -6.90 3.36 0.49
N PRO A 136 -6.56 4.56 -0.03
CA PRO A 136 -6.29 4.77 -1.45
C PRO A 136 -5.09 3.94 -1.90
N THR A 137 -5.15 3.43 -3.13
CA THR A 137 -4.07 2.66 -3.72
C THR A 137 -2.80 3.49 -3.84
N GLN A 138 -1.70 2.99 -3.29
CA GLN A 138 -0.38 3.58 -3.36
C GLN A 138 0.66 2.48 -3.47
N GLU A 139 1.27 2.33 -4.65
CA GLU A 139 2.38 1.40 -4.87
C GLU A 139 3.69 2.17 -4.77
N VAL A 140 4.43 1.94 -3.68
CA VAL A 140 5.66 2.70 -3.39
C VAL A 140 6.76 1.79 -2.90
N ILE A 141 7.98 2.07 -3.32
CA ILE A 141 9.14 1.22 -3.01
C ILE A 141 9.53 1.33 -1.53
N GLN A 142 9.31 2.49 -0.93
CA GLN A 142 9.61 2.75 0.48
C GLN A 142 8.36 2.86 1.33
N GLU A 143 8.49 2.44 2.59
CA GLU A 143 7.47 2.55 3.62
C GLU A 143 7.01 4.01 3.75
N LYS A 144 5.70 4.25 3.61
CA LYS A 144 5.10 5.55 3.86
C LYS A 144 4.58 5.62 5.28
N GLU A 145 4.91 6.71 5.95
CA GLU A 145 4.40 7.04 7.29
C GLU A 145 2.91 7.40 7.27
N GLU A 146 2.37 7.80 6.12
CA GLU A 146 1.02 8.34 6.00
C GLU A 146 0.27 7.81 4.78
N ILE A 147 -1.04 7.76 4.91
CA ILE A 147 -1.99 7.49 3.83
C ILE A 147 -2.08 8.73 2.92
N ALA A 148 -2.28 8.54 1.61
CA ALA A 148 -2.56 9.63 0.69
C ALA A 148 -3.77 10.47 1.14
N SER A 149 -3.75 11.76 0.81
CA SER A 149 -4.84 12.67 1.11
C SER A 149 -6.15 12.27 0.42
N GLY A 150 -7.28 12.66 1.03
CA GLY A 150 -8.63 12.45 0.48
C GLY A 150 -9.36 11.22 1.02
N ALA A 151 -8.69 10.34 1.75
CA ALA A 151 -9.34 9.26 2.48
C ALA A 151 -10.01 9.79 3.76
N LYS A 152 -11.16 9.20 4.11
CA LYS A 152 -11.96 9.56 5.30
C LYS A 152 -12.81 8.38 5.74
N TRP A 153 -13.32 8.46 6.97
CA TRP A 153 -14.33 7.54 7.47
C TRP A 153 -15.72 7.90 6.96
N TYR A 154 -16.46 6.86 6.57
CA TYR A 154 -17.85 6.93 6.14
C TYR A 154 -18.75 6.18 7.12
N SER A 155 -20.01 6.60 7.21
CA SER A 155 -21.07 5.90 7.95
C SER A 155 -21.88 5.04 6.99
N ALA A 156 -22.40 3.90 7.45
CA ALA A 156 -23.19 3.00 6.58
C ALA A 156 -24.60 3.56 6.32
N THR A 157 -24.67 4.66 5.60
CA THR A 157 -25.90 5.28 5.08
C THR A 157 -26.12 4.84 3.64
N ALA A 158 -27.38 4.77 3.21
CA ALA A 158 -27.72 4.31 1.86
C ALA A 158 -26.95 5.05 0.74
N THR A 159 -26.70 6.36 0.91
CA THR A 159 -25.95 7.16 -0.06
C THR A 159 -24.45 6.88 -0.07
N ASP A 160 -23.87 6.52 1.07
CA ASP A 160 -22.42 6.31 1.19
C ASP A 160 -21.99 4.89 0.80
N VAL A 161 -22.85 3.89 1.06
CA VAL A 161 -22.47 2.46 0.93
C VAL A 161 -22.31 1.99 -0.51
N ILE A 162 -22.87 2.68 -1.51
CA ILE A 162 -22.94 2.19 -2.90
C ILE A 162 -21.55 1.82 -3.50
N ASN A 163 -20.50 2.55 -3.09
CA ASN A 163 -19.12 2.32 -3.53
C ASN A 163 -18.26 1.55 -2.52
N TRP A 164 -18.84 1.08 -1.42
CA TRP A 164 -18.10 0.26 -0.44
C TRP A 164 -17.92 -1.15 -0.95
N THR A 165 -16.90 -1.82 -0.41
CA THR A 165 -16.69 -3.24 -0.70
C THR A 165 -17.82 -4.07 -0.11
N ALA A 166 -18.48 -4.85 -0.95
CA ALA A 166 -19.68 -5.59 -0.58
C ALA A 166 -19.43 -6.59 0.56
N LEU A 167 -18.30 -7.31 0.51
CA LEU A 167 -17.95 -8.26 1.57
C LEU A 167 -17.75 -7.55 2.92
N ALA A 168 -17.05 -6.40 2.95
CA ALA A 168 -16.84 -5.69 4.21
C ALA A 168 -18.15 -5.16 4.79
N TYR A 169 -19.05 -4.67 3.94
CA TYR A 169 -20.37 -4.23 4.36
C TYR A 169 -21.20 -5.37 4.95
N PHE A 170 -21.36 -6.48 4.23
CA PHE A 170 -22.17 -7.60 4.72
C PHE A 170 -21.57 -8.24 5.98
N TYR A 171 -20.24 -8.32 6.06
CA TYR A 171 -19.56 -8.78 7.28
C TYR A 171 -19.83 -7.86 8.46
N ALA A 172 -19.77 -6.55 8.27
CA ALA A 172 -20.04 -5.58 9.33
C ALA A 172 -21.50 -5.62 9.80
N GLN A 173 -22.45 -5.81 8.88
CA GLN A 173 -23.86 -5.98 9.23
C GLN A 173 -24.07 -7.25 10.06
N GLU A 174 -23.50 -8.38 9.63
CA GLU A 174 -23.57 -9.63 10.38
C GLU A 174 -22.96 -9.50 11.77
N ALA A 175 -21.77 -8.90 11.87
CA ALA A 175 -21.08 -8.67 13.13
C ALA A 175 -21.87 -7.76 14.07
N TYR A 176 -22.42 -6.65 13.55
CA TYR A 176 -23.21 -5.73 14.34
C TYR A 176 -24.53 -6.36 14.80
N HIS A 177 -25.25 -7.04 13.92
CA HIS A 177 -26.51 -7.70 14.27
C HIS A 177 -26.33 -8.76 15.36
N HIS A 178 -25.21 -9.50 15.32
CA HIS A 178 -24.93 -10.53 16.31
C HIS A 178 -24.45 -9.96 17.65
N THR A 179 -23.61 -8.91 17.63
CA THR A 179 -22.92 -8.44 18.86
C THR A 179 -23.53 -7.18 19.47
N GLY A 180 -24.26 -6.37 18.70
CA GLY A 180 -24.68 -5.01 19.07
C GLY A 180 -23.52 -4.01 19.22
N VAL A 181 -22.29 -4.41 18.93
CA VAL A 181 -21.08 -3.60 19.11
C VAL A 181 -20.77 -2.84 17.82
N PRO A 182 -20.41 -1.54 17.88
CA PRO A 182 -20.03 -0.78 16.69
C PRO A 182 -18.94 -1.45 15.88
N VAL A 183 -18.98 -1.36 14.55
CA VAL A 183 -18.04 -2.05 13.66
C VAL A 183 -17.33 -1.07 12.75
N GLY A 184 -16.00 -1.11 12.75
CA GLY A 184 -15.16 -0.35 11.82
C GLY A 184 -14.50 -1.25 10.79
N MET A 185 -14.71 -0.99 9.50
CA MET A 185 -14.05 -1.71 8.41
C MET A 185 -12.91 -0.88 7.81
N LEU A 186 -11.67 -1.25 8.11
CA LEU A 186 -10.49 -0.75 7.42
C LEU A 186 -10.27 -1.59 6.16
N VAL A 187 -10.38 -0.98 4.99
CA VAL A 187 -10.25 -1.69 3.72
C VAL A 187 -8.94 -1.32 3.03
N VAL A 188 -8.11 -2.33 2.82
CA VAL A 188 -6.78 -2.23 2.22
C VAL A 188 -6.70 -3.26 1.11
N SER A 189 -7.17 -2.92 -0.08
CA SER A 189 -7.24 -3.87 -1.19
C SER A 189 -6.88 -3.22 -2.52
N LYS A 190 -6.43 -4.03 -3.49
CA LYS A 190 -6.10 -3.59 -4.85
C LYS A 190 -6.28 -4.72 -5.87
N GLY A 191 -7.12 -4.49 -6.86
CA GLY A 191 -7.39 -5.42 -7.96
C GLY A 191 -6.13 -5.84 -8.70
N GLY A 192 -6.01 -7.15 -8.99
CA GLY A 192 -4.86 -7.71 -9.71
C GLY A 192 -3.55 -7.71 -8.92
N SER A 193 -3.56 -7.42 -7.61
CA SER A 193 -2.36 -7.54 -6.79
C SER A 193 -1.98 -9.00 -6.59
N THR A 194 -0.69 -9.30 -6.68
CA THR A 194 -0.13 -10.55 -6.19
C THR A 194 0.20 -10.46 -4.70
N ILE A 195 0.23 -11.59 -4.00
CA ILE A 195 0.41 -11.63 -2.54
C ILE A 195 1.74 -11.01 -2.08
N GLN A 196 2.82 -11.14 -2.85
CA GLN A 196 4.14 -10.61 -2.51
C GLN A 196 4.19 -9.08 -2.41
N SER A 197 3.29 -8.36 -3.11
CA SER A 197 3.20 -6.90 -3.00
C SER A 197 2.75 -6.45 -1.60
N TRP A 198 2.14 -7.36 -0.83
CA TRP A 198 1.62 -7.13 0.52
C TRP A 198 2.54 -7.61 1.65
N ILE A 199 3.75 -8.07 1.32
CA ILE A 199 4.73 -8.58 2.27
C ILE A 199 5.94 -7.66 2.26
N ASN A 200 6.44 -7.28 3.43
CA ASN A 200 7.63 -6.43 3.55
C ASN A 200 8.92 -7.17 3.12
N GLN A 201 9.96 -6.39 2.82
CA GLN A 201 11.23 -6.92 2.32
C GLN A 201 11.92 -7.87 3.32
N ALA A 202 11.71 -7.69 4.63
CA ALA A 202 12.31 -8.56 5.64
C ALA A 202 11.74 -10.00 5.57
N HIS A 203 10.46 -10.15 5.24
CA HIS A 203 9.77 -11.43 5.11
C HIS A 203 9.81 -12.00 3.68
N LEU A 204 10.41 -11.27 2.72
CA LEU A 204 10.63 -11.74 1.35
C LEU A 204 12.04 -12.29 1.10
N LYS A 205 12.92 -12.32 2.11
CA LYS A 205 14.32 -12.74 1.98
C LYS A 205 14.50 -14.16 1.43
N GLU A 206 13.54 -15.06 1.69
CA GLU A 206 13.54 -16.43 1.16
C GLU A 206 13.19 -16.52 -0.33
N PHE A 207 12.84 -15.38 -0.95
CA PHE A 207 12.47 -15.28 -2.37
C PHE A 207 13.36 -14.24 -3.06
N PRO A 208 14.64 -14.56 -3.35
CA PRO A 208 15.59 -13.59 -3.89
C PRO A 208 15.10 -12.75 -5.08
N PRO A 209 14.33 -13.30 -6.05
CA PRO A 209 13.78 -12.50 -7.16
C PRO A 209 12.84 -11.36 -6.72
N LEU A 210 12.28 -11.40 -5.51
CA LEU A 210 11.34 -10.41 -4.97
C LEU A 210 12.03 -9.36 -4.07
N THR A 211 13.32 -9.53 -3.78
CA THR A 211 14.08 -8.68 -2.85
C THR A 211 14.68 -7.46 -3.55
N VAL A 212 14.67 -6.32 -2.87
CA VAL A 212 15.23 -5.07 -3.40
C VAL A 212 16.71 -4.91 -3.04
N ASN A 213 17.53 -4.51 -4.01
CA ASN A 213 18.85 -3.97 -3.72
C ASN A 213 18.69 -2.56 -3.17
N LYS A 214 18.78 -2.41 -1.84
CA LYS A 214 18.56 -1.14 -1.14
C LYS A 214 19.58 -0.07 -1.53
N ASP A 215 20.82 -0.44 -1.79
CA ASP A 215 21.88 0.51 -2.15
C ASP A 215 21.61 1.06 -3.56
N ALA A 216 21.29 0.18 -4.51
CA ALA A 216 20.91 0.59 -5.86
C ALA A 216 19.64 1.47 -5.87
N LEU A 217 18.67 1.16 -5.01
CA LEU A 217 17.47 1.97 -4.85
C LEU A 217 17.78 3.37 -4.30
N ALA A 218 18.61 3.46 -3.25
CA ALA A 218 19.00 4.75 -2.68
C ALA A 218 19.72 5.61 -3.72
N VAL A 219 20.59 5.00 -4.54
CA VAL A 219 21.25 5.69 -5.65
C VAL A 219 20.22 6.15 -6.70
N LEU A 220 19.27 5.28 -7.08
CA LEU A 220 18.22 5.61 -8.05
C LEU A 220 17.38 6.81 -7.61
N GLU A 221 16.94 6.83 -6.35
CA GLU A 221 16.14 7.92 -5.80
C GLU A 221 16.92 9.24 -5.73
N ASN A 222 18.18 9.19 -5.32
CA ASN A 222 19.03 10.37 -5.24
C ASN A 222 19.30 10.95 -6.65
N ALA A 223 19.58 10.07 -7.61
CA ALA A 223 19.84 10.44 -9.00
C ALA A 223 18.58 10.91 -9.75
N ALA A 224 17.37 10.54 -9.28
CA ALA A 224 16.11 10.96 -9.89
C ALA A 224 15.75 12.42 -9.60
N VAL A 225 16.35 13.04 -8.59
CA VAL A 225 16.01 14.39 -8.12
C VAL A 225 17.12 15.39 -8.45
N ASP A 226 16.75 16.58 -8.91
CA ASP A 226 17.68 17.71 -8.99
C ASP A 226 17.94 18.29 -7.61
N GLN A 227 19.12 18.00 -7.06
CA GLN A 227 19.53 18.39 -5.71
C GLN A 227 19.60 19.91 -5.50
N GLY A 228 19.73 20.68 -6.58
CA GLY A 228 19.79 22.14 -6.54
C GLY A 228 18.45 22.84 -6.64
N ALA A 229 17.38 22.12 -7.02
CA ALA A 229 16.05 22.69 -7.15
C ALA A 229 15.58 23.32 -5.83
N ASN A 230 15.01 24.54 -5.91
CA ASN A 230 14.53 25.33 -4.77
C ASN A 230 15.60 25.73 -3.73
N LYS A 231 16.89 25.60 -4.06
CA LYS A 231 17.99 25.85 -3.09
C LYS A 231 19.14 26.66 -3.70
N TRP A 232 19.75 26.16 -4.77
CA TRP A 232 21.06 26.67 -5.21
C TRP A 232 21.02 28.01 -5.93
N TYR A 233 19.84 28.54 -6.28
CA TYR A 233 19.73 29.89 -6.82
C TYR A 233 19.83 30.99 -5.75
N HIS A 234 19.62 30.69 -4.46
CA HIS A 234 19.61 31.72 -3.41
C HIS A 234 20.91 32.55 -3.40
N ALA A 235 20.78 33.87 -3.20
CA ALA A 235 21.89 34.82 -3.32
C ALA A 235 23.01 34.58 -2.29
N ASP A 236 22.63 34.06 -1.12
CA ASP A 236 23.48 33.77 0.03
C ASP A 236 23.92 32.30 0.12
N TRP A 237 23.62 31.49 -0.91
CA TRP A 237 24.04 30.09 -0.95
C TRP A 237 25.57 29.95 -0.88
N ASP A 238 26.05 29.07 0.00
CA ASP A 238 27.46 28.73 0.13
C ASP A 238 27.89 27.76 -0.99
N ASP A 239 28.71 28.26 -1.91
CA ASP A 239 29.20 27.54 -3.08
C ASP A 239 30.70 27.20 -2.99
N ARG A 240 31.28 27.19 -1.79
CA ARG A 240 32.71 26.88 -1.59
C ARG A 240 33.08 25.46 -2.01
N ASP A 241 32.14 24.52 -1.97
CA ASP A 241 32.32 23.13 -2.38
C ASP A 241 32.07 22.88 -3.88
N TRP A 242 31.70 23.91 -4.65
CA TRP A 242 31.45 23.79 -6.08
C TRP A 242 32.76 23.73 -6.86
N LYS A 243 32.78 22.93 -7.93
CA LYS A 243 33.95 22.77 -8.80
C LYS A 243 34.09 23.98 -9.71
N LYS A 244 35.31 24.34 -10.09
CA LYS A 244 35.57 25.45 -11.03
C LYS A 244 35.53 24.98 -12.48
N VAL A 245 35.12 25.87 -13.38
CA VAL A 245 35.06 25.63 -14.83
C VAL A 245 35.15 26.95 -15.59
N THR A 246 35.74 26.93 -16.78
CA THR A 246 35.77 28.11 -17.67
C THR A 246 34.52 28.14 -18.52
N VAL A 247 33.83 29.28 -18.59
CA VAL A 247 32.67 29.51 -19.45
C VAL A 247 33.02 30.60 -20.48
N PRO A 248 32.69 30.42 -21.77
CA PRO A 248 31.96 29.29 -22.34
C PRO A 248 32.81 28.03 -22.53
N SER A 249 32.21 26.87 -22.27
CA SER A 249 32.73 25.56 -22.63
C SER A 249 31.60 24.53 -22.65
N ARG A 250 31.81 23.46 -23.43
CA ARG A 250 30.96 22.27 -23.46
C ARG A 250 31.31 21.35 -22.29
N TRP A 251 30.37 20.51 -21.85
CA TRP A 251 30.62 19.59 -20.74
C TRP A 251 31.75 18.63 -21.05
N ASN A 252 31.74 17.99 -22.22
CA ASN A 252 32.80 17.07 -22.65
C ASN A 252 34.21 17.71 -22.73
N GLU A 253 34.31 18.97 -23.16
CA GLU A 253 35.57 19.74 -23.24
C GLU A 253 36.19 19.95 -21.86
N THR A 254 35.37 19.95 -20.80
CA THR A 254 35.79 20.11 -19.40
C THR A 254 35.96 18.78 -18.67
N GLY A 255 35.77 17.65 -19.37
CA GLY A 255 35.77 16.31 -18.76
C GLY A 255 34.50 15.99 -17.95
N LEU A 256 33.44 16.78 -18.10
CA LEU A 256 32.15 16.54 -17.46
C LEU A 256 31.30 15.61 -18.34
N ASP A 257 31.16 14.35 -17.94
CA ASP A 257 30.25 13.38 -18.59
C ASP A 257 28.96 13.24 -17.78
N VAL A 258 27.99 14.11 -18.06
CA VAL A 258 26.69 14.14 -17.37
C VAL A 258 25.58 14.23 -18.40
N LYS A 259 24.48 13.52 -18.14
CA LYS A 259 23.18 13.78 -18.77
C LYS A 259 22.22 14.17 -17.68
N GLY A 260 21.62 15.35 -17.71
CA GLY A 260 20.76 15.81 -16.61
C GLY A 260 20.88 17.30 -16.39
N THR A 261 21.05 17.71 -15.13
CA THR A 261 21.08 19.12 -14.74
C THR A 261 22.39 19.48 -14.07
N VAL A 262 23.02 20.55 -14.55
CA VAL A 262 24.22 21.15 -13.98
C VAL A 262 23.92 22.60 -13.64
N TRP A 263 24.22 22.98 -12.40
CA TRP A 263 24.09 24.35 -11.93
C TRP A 263 25.42 25.06 -12.05
N TYR A 264 25.38 26.30 -12.49
CA TYR A 264 26.53 27.20 -12.65
C TYR A 264 26.32 28.44 -11.81
N ARG A 265 27.38 28.97 -11.22
CA ARG A 265 27.33 30.14 -10.37
C ARG A 265 28.56 31.01 -10.56
N LYS A 266 28.36 32.32 -10.65
CA LYS A 266 29.44 33.31 -10.76
C LYS A 266 29.12 34.55 -9.95
N ASP A 267 30.08 34.93 -9.12
CA ASP A 267 30.13 36.26 -8.54
C ASP A 267 30.79 37.22 -9.52
N PHE A 268 30.25 38.43 -9.64
CA PHE A 268 30.79 39.49 -10.47
C PHE A 268 30.56 40.85 -9.81
N ASN A 269 31.39 41.83 -10.17
CA ASN A 269 31.24 43.19 -9.66
C ASN A 269 30.66 44.09 -10.75
N LEU A 270 29.64 44.88 -10.39
CA LEU A 270 29.06 45.90 -11.26
C LEU A 270 29.62 47.28 -10.93
N PRO A 271 29.92 48.11 -11.96
CA PRO A 271 30.18 49.53 -11.78
C PRO A 271 29.02 50.23 -11.05
N PRO A 272 29.29 51.30 -10.27
CA PRO A 272 28.25 52.04 -9.55
C PRO A 272 27.07 52.44 -10.45
N ASP A 273 27.36 52.84 -11.69
CA ASP A 273 26.40 53.37 -12.66
C ASP A 273 25.44 52.33 -13.25
N MET A 274 25.65 51.03 -12.98
CA MET A 274 24.73 49.94 -13.37
C MET A 274 23.87 49.46 -12.21
N GLY A 275 24.19 49.84 -10.97
CA GLY A 275 23.43 49.42 -9.79
C GLY A 275 21.98 49.90 -9.87
N GLY A 276 21.03 48.99 -9.62
CA GLY A 276 19.60 49.30 -9.63
C GLY A 276 18.97 49.55 -11.00
N LYS A 277 19.74 49.59 -12.10
CA LYS A 277 19.22 49.84 -13.45
C LYS A 277 18.68 48.58 -14.13
N HIS A 278 17.77 48.80 -15.07
CA HIS A 278 17.35 47.77 -16.01
C HIS A 278 18.54 47.37 -16.89
N THR A 279 18.85 46.07 -16.97
CA THR A 279 20.03 45.56 -17.67
C THR A 279 19.64 44.43 -18.60
N LYS A 280 20.17 44.42 -19.83
CA LYS A 280 20.06 43.27 -20.73
C LYS A 280 21.15 42.25 -20.44
N LEU A 281 20.76 41.00 -20.30
CA LEU A 281 21.64 39.87 -20.08
C LEU A 281 21.73 39.03 -21.36
N TYR A 282 22.95 38.85 -21.87
CA TYR A 282 23.26 37.98 -23.00
C TYR A 282 24.05 36.79 -22.47
N LEU A 283 23.53 35.58 -22.69
CA LEU A 283 24.17 34.31 -22.30
C LEU A 283 24.34 33.40 -23.51
N GLY A 284 24.69 34.00 -24.65
CA GLY A 284 25.01 33.29 -25.88
C GLY A 284 23.99 32.24 -26.28
N THR A 285 24.50 31.05 -26.59
CA THR A 285 23.71 29.86 -26.87
C THR A 285 24.15 28.79 -25.87
N MET A 286 23.21 28.08 -25.26
CA MET A 286 23.50 27.01 -24.30
C MET A 286 22.76 25.74 -24.70
N VAL A 287 23.27 24.59 -24.28
CA VAL A 287 22.69 23.28 -24.59
C VAL A 287 22.25 22.60 -23.30
N ASP A 288 20.99 22.20 -23.15
CA ASP A 288 19.85 22.40 -24.07
C ASP A 288 18.93 23.52 -23.59
N ARG A 289 18.55 23.50 -22.31
CA ARG A 289 17.59 24.44 -21.71
C ARG A 289 18.10 25.01 -20.41
N ASP A 290 17.71 26.24 -20.10
CA ASP A 290 18.24 26.96 -18.95
C ASP A 290 17.17 27.66 -18.12
N SER A 291 17.45 27.86 -16.83
CA SER A 291 16.74 28.81 -15.95
C SER A 291 17.77 29.69 -15.29
N VAL A 292 17.60 31.01 -15.38
CA VAL A 292 18.59 31.99 -14.97
C VAL A 292 18.07 32.79 -13.79
N PHE A 293 18.94 32.96 -12.80
CA PHE A 293 18.70 33.70 -11.59
C PHE A 293 19.80 34.73 -11.37
N VAL A 294 19.42 35.94 -10.96
CA VAL A 294 20.36 37.01 -10.60
C VAL A 294 20.02 37.45 -9.18
N ASN A 295 21.01 37.41 -8.28
CA ASN A 295 20.84 37.67 -6.86
C ASN A 295 19.63 36.90 -6.25
N GLY A 296 19.44 35.64 -6.67
CA GLY A 296 18.34 34.78 -6.21
C GLY A 296 16.98 35.03 -6.85
N ILE A 297 16.86 36.01 -7.74
CA ILE A 297 15.61 36.33 -8.44
C ILE A 297 15.64 35.70 -9.83
N PHE A 298 14.58 34.97 -10.19
CA PHE A 298 14.42 34.41 -11.53
C PHE A 298 14.26 35.52 -12.58
N VAL A 299 15.05 35.48 -13.65
CA VAL A 299 15.06 36.51 -14.71
C VAL A 299 14.72 35.96 -16.10
N GLY A 300 14.75 34.64 -16.30
CA GLY A 300 14.38 34.07 -17.60
C GLY A 300 14.71 32.60 -17.77
N THR A 301 14.18 32.04 -18.86
CA THR A 301 14.40 30.64 -19.27
C THR A 301 14.31 30.51 -20.77
N THR A 302 15.07 29.56 -21.33
CA THR A 302 14.94 29.11 -22.71
C THR A 302 14.82 27.58 -22.69
N SER A 303 13.84 27.04 -23.42
CA SER A 303 13.43 25.64 -23.31
C SER A 303 14.18 24.65 -24.22
N TYR A 304 15.01 25.13 -25.14
CA TYR A 304 15.75 24.29 -26.09
C TYR A 304 16.97 25.04 -26.68
N PHE A 305 17.85 24.31 -27.36
CA PHE A 305 19.17 24.76 -27.79
C PHE A 305 19.22 26.01 -28.70
N TYR A 306 18.31 26.17 -29.67
CA TYR A 306 18.55 27.12 -30.77
C TYR A 306 18.41 28.62 -30.45
N PRO A 307 17.49 29.10 -29.59
CA PRO A 307 17.30 30.53 -29.37
C PRO A 307 18.52 31.18 -28.72
N PRO A 308 18.88 32.42 -29.09
CA PRO A 308 19.87 33.17 -28.32
C PRO A 308 19.30 33.48 -26.92
N ARG A 309 20.11 33.31 -25.87
CA ARG A 309 19.70 33.65 -24.51
C ARG A 309 19.87 35.13 -24.29
N LYS A 310 18.74 35.82 -24.31
CA LYS A 310 18.60 37.25 -24.07
C LYS A 310 17.50 37.42 -23.03
N TYR A 311 17.86 37.94 -21.86
CA TYR A 311 16.94 38.15 -20.75
C TYR A 311 17.02 39.60 -20.29
N ASP A 312 15.89 40.12 -19.81
CA ASP A 312 15.85 41.41 -19.16
C ASP A 312 15.99 41.21 -17.65
N ILE A 313 16.87 41.98 -17.03
CA ILE A 313 16.99 42.08 -15.58
C ILE A 313 16.27 43.37 -15.16
N PRO A 314 15.08 43.27 -14.53
CA PRO A 314 14.38 44.42 -14.01
C PRO A 314 15.23 45.30 -13.08
N ALA A 315 14.91 46.60 -13.08
CA ALA A 315 15.48 47.55 -12.14
C ALA A 315 15.29 47.08 -10.68
N GLY A 316 16.29 47.33 -9.84
CA GLY A 316 16.29 46.96 -8.42
C GLY A 316 16.81 45.56 -8.07
N ILE A 317 17.02 44.67 -9.06
CA ILE A 317 17.63 43.35 -8.80
C ILE A 317 19.15 43.46 -8.62
N LEU A 318 19.81 44.24 -9.47
CA LEU A 318 21.25 44.45 -9.44
C LEU A 318 21.65 45.49 -8.39
N LYS A 319 22.78 45.26 -7.74
CA LYS A 319 23.38 46.16 -6.74
C LYS A 319 24.70 46.72 -7.29
N SER A 320 25.09 47.92 -6.88
CA SER A 320 26.47 48.37 -7.13
C SER A 320 27.46 47.46 -6.40
N GLY A 321 28.60 47.14 -7.02
CA GLY A 321 29.56 46.20 -6.45
C GLY A 321 29.15 44.74 -6.65
N LYS A 322 29.24 43.92 -5.60
CA LYS A 322 29.13 42.45 -5.71
C LYS A 322 27.70 41.99 -6.04
N ASN A 323 27.58 41.16 -7.08
CA ASN A 323 26.36 40.47 -7.49
C ASN A 323 26.67 39.00 -7.80
N ASN A 324 25.60 38.21 -7.93
CA ASN A 324 25.68 36.80 -8.30
C ASN A 324 24.74 36.47 -9.46
N ILE A 325 25.21 35.65 -10.39
CA ILE A 325 24.39 34.98 -11.40
C ILE A 325 24.46 33.48 -11.18
N THR A 326 23.30 32.83 -11.20
CA THR A 326 23.16 31.37 -11.12
C THR A 326 22.36 30.88 -12.32
N ILE A 327 22.85 29.85 -12.99
CA ILE A 327 22.21 29.23 -14.15
C ILE A 327 21.99 27.75 -13.87
N ARG A 328 20.74 27.30 -13.95
CA ARG A 328 20.39 25.88 -14.00
C ARG A 328 20.36 25.47 -15.47
N LEU A 329 21.29 24.62 -15.90
CA LEU A 329 21.39 24.15 -17.28
C LEU A 329 21.06 22.66 -17.36
N THR A 330 20.10 22.31 -18.21
CA THR A 330 19.63 20.92 -18.36
C THR A 330 19.85 20.43 -19.79
N ALA A 331 20.44 19.24 -19.94
CA ALA A 331 20.63 18.56 -21.21
C ALA A 331 20.53 17.04 -21.01
N HIS A 332 19.55 16.39 -21.65
CA HIS A 332 19.28 14.96 -21.45
C HIS A 332 19.77 14.06 -22.60
N ALA A 333 19.76 14.59 -23.82
CA ALA A 333 19.97 13.79 -25.04
C ALA A 333 21.32 14.03 -25.71
N ILE A 334 21.85 15.25 -25.58
CA ILE A 334 23.08 15.69 -26.20
C ILE A 334 23.99 16.33 -25.15
N ASP A 335 25.28 16.37 -25.44
CA ASP A 335 26.29 17.02 -24.60
C ASP A 335 25.86 18.45 -24.28
N GLY A 336 25.97 18.86 -23.02
CA GLY A 336 25.48 20.14 -22.52
C GLY A 336 26.56 21.23 -22.52
N GLY A 337 26.20 22.42 -22.04
CA GLY A 337 27.16 23.49 -21.78
C GLY A 337 26.93 24.75 -22.61
N PHE A 338 27.94 25.62 -22.60
CA PHE A 338 27.90 26.96 -23.17
C PHE A 338 28.65 26.97 -24.50
N ILE A 339 28.03 27.48 -25.56
CA ILE A 339 28.64 27.52 -26.89
C ILE A 339 29.71 28.63 -26.96
N PRO A 340 30.97 28.32 -27.33
CA PRO A 340 32.02 29.31 -27.56
C PRO A 340 31.65 30.34 -28.65
N ASP A 341 32.40 31.45 -28.71
CA ASP A 341 32.23 32.54 -29.69
C ASP A 341 30.85 33.22 -29.72
N LYS A 342 30.06 33.04 -28.65
CA LYS A 342 28.80 33.74 -28.42
C LYS A 342 28.98 34.80 -27.32
N PRO A 343 28.15 35.87 -27.29
CA PRO A 343 28.28 36.92 -26.28
C PRO A 343 27.76 36.44 -24.91
N TYR A 344 28.62 36.49 -23.89
CA TYR A 344 28.28 36.27 -22.48
C TYR A 344 28.56 37.55 -21.69
N ARG A 345 27.57 38.43 -21.58
CA ARG A 345 27.75 39.77 -21.03
C ARG A 345 26.45 40.37 -20.51
N MET A 346 26.58 41.38 -19.68
CA MET A 346 25.49 42.30 -19.33
C MET A 346 25.70 43.64 -20.03
N SER A 347 24.61 44.30 -20.44
CA SER A 347 24.66 45.67 -20.99
C SER A 347 23.56 46.55 -20.40
N SER A 348 23.95 47.74 -19.95
CA SER A 348 23.05 48.85 -19.59
C SER A 348 23.67 50.13 -20.13
N ASP A 349 22.90 50.90 -20.89
CA ASP A 349 23.39 52.09 -21.62
C ASP A 349 24.60 51.74 -22.50
N GLU A 350 25.73 52.42 -22.35
CA GLU A 350 27.00 52.15 -23.06
C GLU A 350 27.99 51.28 -22.24
N ILE A 351 27.58 50.78 -21.07
CA ILE A 351 28.43 49.98 -20.19
C ILE A 351 28.17 48.49 -20.44
N GLU A 352 29.24 47.74 -20.68
CA GLU A 352 29.21 46.28 -20.78
C GLU A 352 30.05 45.63 -19.67
N VAL A 353 29.55 44.52 -19.12
CA VAL A 353 30.26 43.69 -18.16
C VAL A 353 30.38 42.29 -18.72
N ASP A 354 31.62 41.83 -18.90
CA ASP A 354 31.92 40.49 -19.38
C ASP A 354 31.60 39.43 -18.30
N LEU A 355 30.95 38.35 -18.72
CA LEU A 355 30.62 37.21 -17.86
C LEU A 355 31.47 35.98 -18.19
N THR A 356 32.37 36.02 -19.17
CA THR A 356 33.24 34.89 -19.50
C THR A 356 34.27 34.59 -18.39
N GLY A 357 35.05 33.52 -18.56
CA GLY A 357 36.12 33.12 -17.66
C GLY A 357 35.67 32.13 -16.59
N GLU A 358 36.25 32.19 -15.40
CA GLU A 358 35.99 31.21 -14.34
C GLU A 358 34.57 31.37 -13.77
N TRP A 359 33.87 30.24 -13.69
CA TRP A 359 32.61 30.01 -12.99
C TRP A 359 32.78 28.83 -12.04
N LYS A 360 31.83 28.65 -11.14
CA LYS A 360 31.65 27.44 -10.35
C LYS A 360 30.50 26.61 -10.91
N TYR A 361 30.56 25.30 -10.77
CA TYR A 361 29.48 24.39 -11.13
C TYR A 361 29.28 23.27 -10.11
N LYS A 362 28.05 22.76 -10.05
CA LYS A 362 27.68 21.57 -9.28
C LYS A 362 26.62 20.79 -10.04
N VAL A 363 26.79 19.47 -10.10
CA VAL A 363 25.81 18.58 -10.74
C VAL A 363 24.58 18.49 -9.84
N GLY A 364 23.43 18.90 -10.37
CA GLY A 364 22.14 18.80 -9.69
C GLY A 364 21.49 17.44 -9.91
N GLN A 365 21.58 16.90 -11.13
CA GLN A 365 21.03 15.60 -11.50
C GLN A 365 21.92 14.93 -12.54
N ASP A 366 22.17 13.63 -12.38
CA ASP A 366 22.87 12.82 -13.37
C ASP A 366 22.07 11.54 -13.71
N LEU A 367 21.50 11.54 -14.92
CA LEU A 367 20.76 10.45 -15.53
C LEU A 367 21.67 9.28 -15.91
N ASN A 368 22.98 9.47 -16.08
CA ASN A 368 23.89 8.34 -16.30
C ASN A 368 23.92 7.44 -15.05
N VAL A 369 23.97 8.06 -13.86
CA VAL A 369 23.88 7.36 -12.57
C VAL A 369 22.51 6.68 -12.42
N LEU A 370 21.44 7.38 -12.80
CA LEU A 370 20.08 6.81 -12.77
C LEU A 370 19.95 5.54 -13.61
N GLU A 371 20.46 5.55 -14.84
CA GLU A 371 20.40 4.39 -15.74
C GLU A 371 21.26 3.22 -15.25
N GLN A 372 22.41 3.49 -14.63
CA GLN A 372 23.23 2.45 -14.00
C GLN A 372 22.51 1.83 -12.78
N ALA A 373 21.88 2.65 -11.94
CA ALA A 373 21.11 2.17 -10.80
C ALA A 373 19.92 1.31 -11.23
N LYS A 374 19.19 1.69 -12.30
CA LYS A 374 18.12 0.86 -12.88
C LYS A 374 18.61 -0.52 -13.31
N LYS A 375 19.80 -0.61 -13.93
CA LYS A 375 20.38 -1.90 -14.35
C LYS A 375 20.69 -2.81 -13.15
N GLN A 376 20.95 -2.23 -11.98
CA GLN A 376 21.15 -2.98 -10.72
C GLN A 376 19.84 -3.33 -10.00
N LEU A 377 18.69 -2.94 -10.56
CA LEU A 377 17.35 -3.26 -10.07
C LEU A 377 16.54 -4.01 -11.15
N PRO A 378 17.00 -5.19 -11.61
CA PRO A 378 16.35 -5.92 -12.70
C PRO A 378 14.92 -6.36 -12.36
N ASN A 379 14.57 -6.42 -11.08
CA ASN A 379 13.26 -6.80 -10.58
C ASN A 379 12.39 -5.60 -10.17
N LEU A 380 12.71 -4.36 -10.57
CA LEU A 380 11.94 -3.17 -10.20
C LEU A 380 10.43 -3.30 -10.50
N GLN A 381 10.08 -4.06 -11.56
CA GLN A 381 8.69 -4.31 -11.95
C GLN A 381 8.03 -5.51 -11.26
N THR A 382 8.81 -6.42 -10.67
CA THR A 382 8.32 -7.67 -10.04
C THR A 382 8.59 -7.74 -8.54
N MET A 383 9.25 -6.72 -8.00
CA MET A 383 9.60 -6.58 -6.59
C MET A 383 8.33 -6.55 -5.72
N GLY A 384 8.42 -7.24 -4.58
CA GLY A 384 7.33 -7.25 -3.60
C GLY A 384 7.24 -5.96 -2.78
N SER A 385 6.42 -5.98 -1.74
CA SER A 385 6.26 -4.91 -0.74
C SER A 385 5.62 -3.59 -1.16
N MET A 386 5.44 -3.30 -2.45
CA MET A 386 5.00 -1.95 -2.85
C MET A 386 3.64 -1.52 -2.27
N LEU A 387 2.68 -2.45 -2.15
CA LEU A 387 1.37 -2.19 -1.55
C LEU A 387 1.42 -2.23 -0.03
N TYR A 388 2.24 -3.13 0.56
CA TYR A 388 2.53 -3.13 1.99
C TYR A 388 3.01 -1.74 2.44
N ASN A 389 4.02 -1.21 1.74
CA ASN A 389 4.68 0.05 2.07
C ASN A 389 3.74 1.25 1.98
N GLY A 390 2.91 1.31 0.95
CA GLY A 390 2.05 2.46 0.68
C GLY A 390 0.68 2.41 1.32
N MET A 391 0.16 1.22 1.61
CA MET A 391 -1.23 1.05 2.05
C MET A 391 -1.37 0.41 3.43
N LEU A 392 -0.57 -0.61 3.76
CA LEU A 392 -0.68 -1.29 5.05
C LEU A 392 0.16 -0.62 6.14
N TYR A 393 1.42 -0.32 5.84
CA TYR A 393 2.38 0.24 6.80
C TYR A 393 1.92 1.54 7.47
N PRO A 394 1.22 2.47 6.78
CA PRO A 394 0.64 3.64 7.46
C PRO A 394 -0.37 3.30 8.57
N LEU A 395 -0.94 2.08 8.58
CA LEU A 395 -1.92 1.63 9.57
C LEU A 395 -1.30 0.93 10.78
N ARG A 396 0.02 0.70 10.80
CA ARG A 396 0.70 -0.17 11.78
C ARG A 396 0.47 0.19 13.25
N ASP A 397 0.17 1.45 13.53
CA ASP A 397 -0.10 1.96 14.89
C ASP A 397 -1.60 1.90 15.27
N TYR A 398 -2.48 1.53 14.32
CA TYR A 398 -3.91 1.35 14.58
C TYR A 398 -4.22 -0.06 15.08
N GLN A 399 -5.16 -0.15 16.01
CA GLN A 399 -5.55 -1.41 16.61
C GLN A 399 -6.71 -2.06 15.83
N VAL A 400 -6.55 -3.33 15.48
CA VAL A 400 -7.59 -4.15 14.84
C VAL A 400 -7.88 -5.42 15.63
N LYS A 401 -9.13 -5.91 15.57
CA LYS A 401 -9.63 -7.16 16.15
C LYS A 401 -9.14 -8.39 15.38
N GLY A 402 -9.08 -8.28 14.05
CA GLY A 402 -8.71 -9.37 13.15
C GLY A 402 -8.61 -8.93 11.70
N VAL A 403 -8.09 -9.83 10.86
CA VAL A 403 -7.86 -9.62 9.43
C VAL A 403 -8.75 -10.55 8.62
N ILE A 404 -9.39 -10.01 7.58
CA ILE A 404 -10.06 -10.77 6.53
C ILE A 404 -9.18 -10.69 5.28
N TRP A 405 -8.73 -11.84 4.78
CA TRP A 405 -7.86 -11.92 3.61
C TRP A 405 -8.55 -12.65 2.46
N TYR A 406 -8.82 -11.94 1.36
CA TYR A 406 -9.45 -12.49 0.16
C TYR A 406 -8.62 -12.20 -1.09
N GLN A 407 -7.70 -13.12 -1.37
CA GLN A 407 -6.77 -13.04 -2.50
C GLN A 407 -6.27 -14.43 -2.85
N GLY A 408 -5.94 -14.63 -4.12
CA GLY A 408 -5.18 -15.78 -4.60
C GLY A 408 -5.21 -15.92 -6.13
N GLU A 409 -6.15 -15.25 -6.79
CA GLU A 409 -6.40 -15.41 -8.22
C GLU A 409 -5.21 -14.97 -9.06
N SER A 410 -4.55 -13.86 -8.71
CA SER A 410 -3.33 -13.40 -9.40
C SER A 410 -2.10 -14.29 -9.14
N ASN A 411 -2.19 -15.23 -8.20
CA ASN A 411 -1.14 -16.20 -7.90
C ASN A 411 -1.55 -17.63 -8.30
N ALA A 412 -2.70 -17.83 -8.95
CA ALA A 412 -3.09 -19.14 -9.45
C ALA A 412 -2.03 -19.66 -10.44
N GLY A 413 -1.43 -20.80 -10.12
CA GLY A 413 -0.31 -21.38 -10.87
C GLY A 413 1.08 -21.12 -10.27
N ASP A 414 1.20 -20.28 -9.23
CA ASP A 414 2.45 -20.09 -8.49
C ASP A 414 2.60 -21.14 -7.39
N PRO A 415 3.62 -22.03 -7.45
CA PRO A 415 3.81 -23.08 -6.45
C PRO A 415 4.22 -22.53 -5.07
N ASN A 416 4.62 -21.26 -4.96
CA ASN A 416 5.06 -20.66 -3.70
C ASN A 416 3.93 -19.97 -2.92
N TYR A 417 2.69 -19.94 -3.44
CA TYR A 417 1.59 -19.20 -2.82
C TYR A 417 1.41 -19.51 -1.32
N GLY A 418 1.47 -20.78 -0.92
CA GLY A 418 1.36 -21.16 0.49
C GLY A 418 2.49 -20.61 1.36
N LYS A 419 3.72 -20.52 0.84
CA LYS A 419 4.85 -19.90 1.56
C LYS A 419 4.65 -18.38 1.69
N TYR A 420 4.20 -17.72 0.62
CA TYR A 420 3.86 -16.30 0.67
C TYR A 420 2.76 -16.00 1.68
N LEU A 421 1.72 -16.84 1.74
CA LEU A 421 0.61 -16.62 2.66
C LEU A 421 1.04 -16.72 4.13
N LYS A 422 1.89 -17.71 4.46
CA LYS A 422 2.50 -17.81 5.80
C LYS A 422 3.39 -16.59 6.12
N ALA A 423 4.21 -16.16 5.15
CA ALA A 423 5.06 -14.98 5.30
C ALA A 423 4.24 -13.69 5.47
N LEU A 424 3.11 -13.55 4.78
CA LEU A 424 2.18 -12.43 4.94
C LEU A 424 1.59 -12.38 6.34
N ILE A 425 1.08 -13.51 6.85
CA ILE A 425 0.49 -13.58 8.20
C ILE A 425 1.55 -13.23 9.25
N ALA A 426 2.74 -13.82 9.17
CA ALA A 426 3.85 -13.52 10.08
C ALA A 426 4.28 -12.05 10.01
N ASN A 427 4.38 -11.50 8.79
CA ASN A 427 4.72 -10.10 8.60
C ASN A 427 3.69 -9.18 9.24
N TRP A 428 2.40 -9.37 8.97
CA TRP A 428 1.36 -8.47 9.43
C TRP A 428 1.18 -8.54 10.95
N ARG A 429 1.33 -9.73 11.54
CA ARG A 429 1.42 -9.89 13.01
C ARG A 429 2.56 -9.07 13.60
N THR A 430 3.71 -9.05 12.94
CA THR A 430 4.85 -8.20 13.33
C THR A 430 4.52 -6.71 13.17
N THR A 431 3.93 -6.32 12.02
CA THR A 431 3.57 -4.93 11.72
C THR A 431 2.60 -4.35 12.75
N PHE A 432 1.55 -5.09 13.12
CA PHE A 432 0.58 -4.69 14.14
C PHE A 432 1.01 -5.03 15.57
N GLN A 433 2.21 -5.59 15.76
CA GLN A 433 2.75 -6.00 17.07
C GLN A 433 1.79 -6.94 17.84
N LYS A 434 1.14 -7.85 17.11
CA LYS A 434 0.15 -8.80 17.63
C LYS A 434 0.45 -10.21 17.15
N VAL A 435 1.19 -10.98 17.96
CA VAL A 435 1.63 -12.35 17.64
C VAL A 435 0.46 -13.29 17.33
N GLU A 436 -0.68 -13.10 17.98
CA GLU A 436 -1.88 -13.91 17.82
C GLU A 436 -3.00 -13.19 17.04
N LEU A 437 -2.67 -12.17 16.22
CA LEU A 437 -3.67 -11.48 15.40
C LEU A 437 -4.46 -12.50 14.56
N PRO A 438 -5.80 -12.60 14.72
CA PRO A 438 -6.60 -13.55 13.98
C PRO A 438 -6.64 -13.25 12.48
N PHE A 439 -6.49 -14.30 11.67
CA PHE A 439 -6.65 -14.24 10.21
C PHE A 439 -7.81 -15.12 9.75
N LEU A 440 -8.75 -14.51 9.05
CA LEU A 440 -9.87 -15.18 8.39
C LEU A 440 -9.59 -15.19 6.88
N LEU A 441 -9.14 -16.33 6.38
CA LEU A 441 -8.85 -16.56 4.98
C LEU A 441 -10.16 -16.86 4.24
N VAL A 442 -10.33 -16.26 3.06
CA VAL A 442 -11.42 -16.58 2.15
C VAL A 442 -10.89 -17.47 1.03
N GLN A 443 -11.44 -18.68 0.90
CA GLN A 443 -11.04 -19.60 -0.15
C GLN A 443 -11.37 -19.00 -1.54
N LEU A 444 -10.60 -19.36 -2.57
CA LEU A 444 -10.99 -19.00 -3.93
C LEU A 444 -12.33 -19.64 -4.32
N PRO A 445 -13.27 -18.87 -4.89
CA PRO A 445 -14.58 -19.37 -5.31
C PRO A 445 -14.44 -20.28 -6.55
N ASN A 446 -15.50 -20.95 -7.02
CA ASN A 446 -15.48 -21.57 -8.35
C ASN A 446 -15.36 -20.50 -9.43
N TYR A 447 -14.64 -20.85 -10.49
CA TYR A 447 -14.44 -20.02 -11.68
C TYR A 447 -14.13 -20.92 -12.88
N ALA A 448 -14.38 -20.43 -14.09
CA ALA A 448 -14.24 -21.11 -15.37
C ALA A 448 -15.32 -22.19 -15.66
N PRO A 449 -15.47 -22.60 -16.93
CA PRO A 449 -16.39 -23.68 -17.31
C PRO A 449 -16.08 -24.98 -16.55
N LYS A 450 -17.13 -25.76 -16.28
CA LYS A 450 -17.00 -27.09 -15.67
C LYS A 450 -16.11 -28.00 -16.52
N SER A 451 -15.24 -28.75 -15.86
CA SER A 451 -14.59 -29.90 -16.49
C SER A 451 -15.50 -31.12 -16.39
N VAL A 452 -15.80 -31.74 -17.52
CA VAL A 452 -16.43 -33.08 -17.56
C VAL A 452 -15.40 -34.21 -17.38
N LYS A 453 -14.11 -33.90 -17.59
CA LYS A 453 -13.02 -34.86 -17.42
C LYS A 453 -12.60 -34.96 -15.95
N PRO A 454 -12.09 -36.13 -15.52
CA PRO A 454 -11.45 -36.28 -14.22
C PRO A 454 -10.40 -35.19 -13.96
N PRO A 455 -10.14 -34.86 -12.69
CA PRO A 455 -9.29 -33.74 -12.31
C PRO A 455 -7.86 -33.89 -12.81
N VAL A 456 -7.36 -32.83 -13.44
CA VAL A 456 -5.95 -32.63 -13.82
C VAL A 456 -5.27 -31.64 -12.86
N GLU A 457 -4.00 -31.33 -13.08
CA GLU A 457 -3.35 -30.25 -12.34
C GLU A 457 -4.06 -28.92 -12.60
N SER A 458 -4.39 -28.23 -11.50
CA SER A 458 -5.15 -26.98 -11.50
C SER A 458 -4.47 -25.99 -10.55
N GLY A 459 -3.97 -24.88 -11.11
CA GLY A 459 -3.39 -23.80 -10.30
C GLY A 459 -4.38 -23.22 -9.30
N TRP A 460 -5.67 -23.23 -9.64
CA TRP A 460 -6.76 -22.77 -8.78
C TRP A 460 -7.00 -23.71 -7.59
N ALA A 461 -7.07 -25.01 -7.84
CA ALA A 461 -7.20 -26.03 -6.79
C ALA A 461 -5.96 -26.03 -5.87
N ARG A 462 -4.76 -25.84 -6.43
CA ARG A 462 -3.52 -25.69 -5.66
C ARG A 462 -3.54 -24.48 -4.73
N VAL A 463 -4.11 -23.34 -5.16
CA VAL A 463 -4.31 -22.20 -4.26
C VAL A 463 -5.29 -22.54 -3.14
N ARG A 464 -6.42 -23.20 -3.44
CA ARG A 464 -7.37 -23.63 -2.39
C ARG A 464 -6.73 -24.59 -1.38
N GLU A 465 -5.92 -25.53 -1.86
CA GLU A 465 -5.12 -26.43 -1.01
C GLU A 465 -4.18 -25.62 -0.12
N ALA A 466 -3.40 -24.70 -0.69
CA ALA A 466 -2.46 -23.87 0.07
C ALA A 466 -3.16 -22.97 1.12
N GLN A 467 -4.36 -22.45 0.81
CA GLN A 467 -5.19 -21.71 1.77
C GLN A 467 -5.64 -22.61 2.94
N LEU A 468 -6.05 -23.85 2.65
CA LEU A 468 -6.42 -24.83 3.68
C LEU A 468 -5.22 -25.21 4.54
N GLN A 469 -4.11 -25.60 3.93
CA GLN A 469 -2.90 -26.00 4.68
C GLN A 469 -2.41 -24.85 5.56
N THR A 470 -2.43 -23.61 5.06
CA THR A 470 -2.05 -22.45 5.88
C THR A 470 -2.98 -22.25 7.07
N ALA A 471 -4.29 -22.42 6.91
CA ALA A 471 -5.24 -22.33 8.03
C ALA A 471 -5.04 -23.44 9.08
N LEU A 472 -4.60 -24.63 8.67
CA LEU A 472 -4.32 -25.75 9.58
C LEU A 472 -3.00 -25.60 10.31
N GLU A 473 -1.97 -25.05 9.65
CA GLU A 473 -0.62 -24.99 10.18
C GLU A 473 -0.31 -23.70 10.96
N VAL A 474 -0.98 -22.59 10.63
CA VAL A 474 -0.72 -21.29 11.26
C VAL A 474 -1.77 -21.02 12.35
N SER A 475 -1.31 -20.89 13.60
CA SER A 475 -2.17 -20.59 14.75
C SER A 475 -3.06 -19.36 14.50
N LYS A 476 -4.23 -19.30 15.13
CA LYS A 476 -5.19 -18.19 15.02
C LYS A 476 -5.53 -17.82 13.56
N THR A 477 -5.63 -18.84 12.71
CA THR A 477 -6.02 -18.70 11.31
C THR A 477 -7.18 -19.64 11.02
N ALA A 478 -8.16 -19.19 10.25
CA ALA A 478 -9.30 -20.00 9.83
C ALA A 478 -9.56 -19.81 8.33
N LEU A 479 -10.13 -20.83 7.69
CA LEU A 479 -10.53 -20.79 6.28
C LEU A 479 -12.04 -20.80 6.14
N THR A 480 -12.56 -19.91 5.32
CA THR A 480 -13.96 -19.94 4.85
C THR A 480 -14.02 -20.60 3.49
N VAL A 481 -14.75 -21.70 3.37
CA VAL A 481 -14.96 -22.45 2.12
C VAL A 481 -16.07 -21.80 1.27
N THR A 482 -15.78 -21.58 -0.02
CA THR A 482 -16.58 -20.69 -0.89
C THR A 482 -16.74 -21.16 -2.33
N TYR A 483 -16.26 -22.36 -2.68
CA TYR A 483 -16.27 -22.83 -4.07
C TYR A 483 -17.66 -23.05 -4.66
N ASP A 484 -18.73 -22.93 -3.87
CA ASP A 484 -20.12 -22.98 -4.31
C ASP A 484 -20.77 -21.59 -4.43
N LEU A 485 -20.06 -20.54 -4.02
CA LEU A 485 -20.55 -19.15 -4.03
C LEU A 485 -20.08 -18.38 -5.26
N GLY A 486 -19.20 -18.97 -6.08
CA GLY A 486 -18.65 -18.44 -7.34
C GLY A 486 -19.53 -18.66 -8.56
N GLU A 487 -19.07 -18.13 -9.68
CA GLU A 487 -19.76 -18.18 -10.97
C GLU A 487 -18.77 -18.69 -12.02
N TRP A 488 -19.25 -19.52 -12.95
CA TRP A 488 -18.36 -20.13 -13.96
C TRP A 488 -17.82 -19.10 -14.97
N ASN A 489 -18.52 -18.00 -15.18
CA ASN A 489 -18.24 -16.95 -16.18
C ASN A 489 -17.85 -15.60 -15.58
N ASP A 490 -17.90 -15.43 -14.25
CA ASP A 490 -17.42 -14.23 -13.56
C ASP A 490 -16.55 -14.64 -12.36
N ILE A 491 -15.34 -14.10 -12.33
CA ILE A 491 -14.38 -14.32 -11.26
C ILE A 491 -14.76 -13.60 -9.96
N HIS A 492 -15.70 -12.65 -10.01
CA HIS A 492 -16.16 -11.83 -8.89
C HIS A 492 -17.57 -12.24 -8.41
N PRO A 493 -17.70 -13.28 -7.56
CA PRO A 493 -19.01 -13.73 -7.10
C PRO A 493 -19.84 -12.63 -6.46
N LEU A 494 -21.11 -12.56 -6.88
CA LEU A 494 -22.07 -11.62 -6.33
C LEU A 494 -22.69 -12.10 -5.01
N ASN A 495 -22.59 -13.39 -4.66
CA ASN A 495 -23.10 -13.92 -3.39
C ASN A 495 -22.20 -13.57 -2.18
N LYS A 496 -22.02 -12.27 -1.92
CA LYS A 496 -21.19 -11.77 -0.81
C LYS A 496 -21.89 -11.85 0.56
N LYS A 497 -23.23 -11.95 0.59
CA LYS A 497 -24.02 -12.06 1.82
C LYS A 497 -23.81 -13.42 2.50
N ASP A 498 -23.96 -14.52 1.77
CA ASP A 498 -23.70 -15.86 2.31
C ASP A 498 -22.22 -16.06 2.64
N LEU A 499 -21.32 -15.46 1.84
CA LEU A 499 -19.90 -15.43 2.13
C LEU A 499 -19.62 -14.75 3.49
N ALA A 500 -20.19 -13.57 3.72
CA ALA A 500 -20.02 -12.84 4.97
C ALA A 500 -20.55 -13.64 6.17
N TYR A 501 -21.70 -14.30 6.03
CA TYR A 501 -22.26 -15.17 7.06
C TYR A 501 -21.28 -16.31 7.44
N ARG A 502 -20.78 -17.07 6.45
CA ARG A 502 -19.82 -18.15 6.70
C ARG A 502 -18.51 -17.65 7.30
N LEU A 503 -18.03 -16.49 6.83
CA LEU A 503 -16.85 -15.85 7.37
C LEU A 503 -17.04 -15.41 8.83
N PHE A 504 -18.24 -14.93 9.18
CA PHE A 504 -18.55 -14.54 10.54
C PHE A 504 -18.69 -15.75 11.48
N LEU A 505 -19.16 -16.91 11.02
CA LEU A 505 -19.08 -18.15 11.81
C LEU A 505 -17.63 -18.47 12.22
N GLN A 506 -16.66 -18.26 11.34
CA GLN A 506 -15.25 -18.42 11.68
C GLN A 506 -14.79 -17.40 12.73
N ALA A 507 -15.24 -16.15 12.62
CA ALA A 507 -14.97 -15.12 13.63
C ALA A 507 -15.57 -15.47 15.00
N ARG A 508 -16.83 -15.92 15.04
CA ARG A 508 -17.52 -16.36 16.26
C ARG A 508 -16.73 -17.41 17.01
N ARG A 509 -16.27 -18.46 16.31
CA ARG A 509 -15.41 -19.49 16.90
C ARG A 509 -14.04 -18.97 17.30
N LEU A 510 -13.31 -18.35 16.37
CA LEU A 510 -11.88 -18.08 16.52
C LEU A 510 -11.58 -16.83 17.36
N VAL A 511 -12.42 -15.80 17.24
CA VAL A 511 -12.19 -14.46 17.80
C VAL A 511 -13.10 -14.21 19.01
N TYR A 512 -14.37 -14.61 18.95
CA TYR A 512 -15.31 -14.44 20.07
C TYR A 512 -15.37 -15.65 21.00
N GLY A 513 -14.70 -16.77 20.66
CA GLY A 513 -14.61 -17.96 21.51
C GLY A 513 -15.90 -18.76 21.62
N GLU A 514 -16.87 -18.52 20.75
CA GLU A 514 -18.16 -19.18 20.77
C GLU A 514 -18.06 -20.64 20.32
N GLN A 515 -18.86 -21.51 20.94
CA GLN A 515 -19.00 -22.92 20.53
C GLN A 515 -20.00 -23.03 19.39
N VAL A 516 -19.56 -22.72 18.18
CA VAL A 516 -20.36 -22.80 16.95
C VAL A 516 -19.68 -23.66 15.89
N VAL A 517 -20.48 -24.36 15.09
CA VAL A 517 -19.99 -25.07 13.91
C VAL A 517 -19.67 -24.03 12.83
N SER A 518 -18.39 -23.87 12.50
CA SER A 518 -17.93 -22.87 11.53
C SER A 518 -17.24 -23.45 10.30
N GLU A 519 -16.98 -24.76 10.28
CA GLU A 519 -16.29 -25.45 9.19
C GLU A 519 -16.99 -26.76 8.81
N GLY A 520 -16.90 -27.11 7.53
CA GLY A 520 -17.37 -28.40 7.01
C GLY A 520 -16.35 -29.52 7.27
N PRO A 521 -16.59 -30.73 6.71
CA PRO A 521 -15.69 -31.86 6.88
C PRO A 521 -14.27 -31.57 6.37
N LEU A 522 -13.28 -31.89 7.20
CA LEU A 522 -11.86 -31.75 6.87
C LEU A 522 -11.22 -33.13 6.74
N TYR A 523 -10.65 -33.41 5.58
CA TYR A 523 -9.94 -34.66 5.34
C TYR A 523 -8.79 -34.83 6.35
N LYS A 524 -8.68 -36.03 6.92
CA LYS A 524 -7.66 -36.39 7.92
C LYS A 524 -6.64 -37.37 7.34
N ASN A 525 -7.10 -38.52 6.87
CA ASN A 525 -6.27 -39.57 6.31
C ASN A 525 -7.11 -40.55 5.48
N MET A 526 -6.44 -41.48 4.80
CA MET A 526 -7.08 -42.56 4.05
C MET A 526 -6.54 -43.94 4.44
N LYS A 527 -7.31 -44.98 4.13
CA LYS A 527 -6.91 -46.39 4.18
C LYS A 527 -7.33 -47.08 2.89
N ILE A 528 -6.42 -47.83 2.27
CA ILE A 528 -6.74 -48.71 1.15
C ILE A 528 -7.35 -50.00 1.71
N ASP A 529 -8.49 -50.42 1.17
CA ASP A 529 -9.21 -51.64 1.54
C ASP A 529 -9.61 -52.40 0.28
N GLY A 530 -8.75 -53.33 -0.16
CA GLY A 530 -8.89 -54.03 -1.43
C GLY A 530 -8.90 -53.04 -2.60
N ASN A 531 -10.01 -53.02 -3.35
CA ASN A 531 -10.22 -52.14 -4.50
C ASN A 531 -10.89 -50.80 -4.15
N LYS A 532 -10.89 -50.41 -2.87
CA LYS A 532 -11.53 -49.20 -2.38
C LYS A 532 -10.59 -48.36 -1.53
N ILE A 533 -10.87 -47.07 -1.44
CA ILE A 533 -10.22 -46.16 -0.49
C ILE A 533 -11.25 -45.65 0.51
N VAL A 534 -10.96 -45.85 1.79
CA VAL A 534 -11.74 -45.33 2.92
C VAL A 534 -11.12 -44.02 3.38
N LEU A 535 -11.86 -42.93 3.27
CA LEU A 535 -11.47 -41.59 3.70
C LEU A 535 -12.00 -41.29 5.10
N PHE A 536 -11.13 -40.77 5.96
CA PHE A 536 -11.46 -40.34 7.31
C PHE A 536 -11.37 -38.83 7.40
N PHE A 537 -12.25 -38.24 8.21
CA PHE A 537 -12.33 -36.81 8.43
C PHE A 537 -12.08 -36.49 9.90
N HIS A 538 -11.57 -35.29 10.19
CA HIS A 538 -11.64 -34.74 11.55
C HIS A 538 -13.11 -34.70 12.01
N GLN A 539 -13.36 -34.72 13.32
CA GLN A 539 -14.73 -34.72 13.86
C GLN A 539 -15.52 -33.55 13.24
N SER A 540 -16.36 -33.86 12.27
CA SER A 540 -17.31 -32.91 11.71
C SER A 540 -18.43 -32.85 12.72
N ALA A 541 -18.68 -31.67 13.28
CA ALA A 541 -19.90 -31.45 14.05
C ALA A 541 -21.10 -31.92 13.19
N GLY A 542 -22.04 -32.63 13.83
CA GLY A 542 -23.19 -33.22 13.13
C GLY A 542 -22.89 -34.49 12.31
N GLY A 543 -21.67 -34.72 11.84
CA GLY A 543 -21.29 -35.86 10.97
C GLY A 543 -21.46 -35.57 9.48
N LEU A 544 -21.10 -36.54 8.63
CA LEU A 544 -21.06 -36.37 7.18
C LEU A 544 -22.46 -36.43 6.54
N LYS A 545 -22.68 -35.56 5.55
CA LYS A 545 -23.90 -35.48 4.76
C LYS A 545 -23.57 -35.12 3.31
N SER A 546 -24.38 -35.59 2.38
CA SER A 546 -24.38 -35.10 1.01
C SER A 546 -25.46 -34.01 0.85
N ARG A 547 -25.15 -32.91 0.15
CA ARG A 547 -26.13 -31.87 -0.19
C ARG A 547 -27.26 -32.42 -1.07
N GLU A 548 -26.94 -33.44 -1.87
CA GLU A 548 -27.90 -34.20 -2.69
C GLU A 548 -27.94 -35.67 -2.24
N HIS A 549 -28.61 -36.55 -2.99
CA HIS A 549 -28.66 -37.99 -2.65
C HIS A 549 -27.33 -38.72 -2.87
N ARG A 550 -26.62 -38.45 -3.97
CA ARG A 550 -25.35 -39.12 -4.35
C ARG A 550 -24.18 -38.16 -4.21
N LEU A 551 -23.06 -38.63 -3.65
CA LEU A 551 -21.81 -37.85 -3.61
C LEU A 551 -21.24 -37.65 -5.02
N LYS A 552 -20.75 -36.44 -5.29
CA LYS A 552 -20.15 -36.03 -6.56
C LYS A 552 -18.73 -35.52 -6.36
N HIS A 553 -17.99 -35.38 -7.47
CA HIS A 553 -16.64 -34.82 -7.51
C HIS A 553 -15.56 -35.61 -6.73
N PHE A 554 -15.72 -36.92 -6.60
CA PHE A 554 -14.64 -37.82 -6.18
C PHE A 554 -13.97 -38.44 -7.40
N ALA A 555 -12.66 -38.33 -7.46
CA ALA A 555 -11.85 -39.02 -8.46
C ALA A 555 -10.83 -39.94 -7.77
N ILE A 556 -10.55 -41.07 -8.38
CA ILE A 556 -9.66 -42.11 -7.85
C ILE A 556 -8.60 -42.47 -8.91
N ALA A 557 -7.38 -42.77 -8.49
CA ALA A 557 -6.27 -43.14 -9.37
C ALA A 557 -5.49 -44.32 -8.81
N GLY A 558 -4.89 -45.11 -9.71
CA GLY A 558 -3.91 -46.15 -9.39
C GLY A 558 -2.48 -45.60 -9.43
N GLU A 559 -1.49 -46.49 -9.41
CA GLU A 559 -0.06 -46.13 -9.47
C GLU A 559 0.33 -45.41 -10.77
N ASP A 560 -0.45 -45.58 -11.83
CA ASP A 560 -0.31 -44.89 -13.12
C ASP A 560 -0.64 -43.39 -13.07
N LYS A 561 -1.17 -42.91 -11.94
CA LYS A 561 -1.58 -41.52 -11.71
C LYS A 561 -2.73 -41.04 -12.61
N ALA A 562 -3.41 -41.96 -13.28
CA ALA A 562 -4.53 -41.64 -14.15
C ALA A 562 -5.82 -41.57 -13.33
N TYR A 563 -6.28 -40.34 -13.04
CA TYR A 563 -7.54 -40.13 -12.34
C TYR A 563 -8.74 -40.48 -13.23
N VAL A 564 -9.68 -41.23 -12.65
CA VAL A 564 -11.03 -41.45 -13.19
C VAL A 564 -12.08 -40.96 -12.19
N TRP A 565 -13.29 -40.66 -12.65
CA TRP A 565 -14.40 -40.38 -11.74
C TRP A 565 -14.78 -41.65 -10.95
N ALA A 566 -15.15 -41.48 -9.68
CA ALA A 566 -15.40 -42.59 -8.77
C ALA A 566 -16.80 -42.51 -8.15
N ASP A 567 -17.32 -43.68 -7.78
CA ASP A 567 -18.46 -43.77 -6.87
C ASP A 567 -17.98 -43.49 -5.44
N ALA A 568 -18.76 -42.72 -4.69
CA ALA A 568 -18.48 -42.39 -3.30
C ALA A 568 -19.73 -42.55 -2.43
N VAL A 569 -19.60 -43.19 -1.27
CA VAL A 569 -20.69 -43.46 -0.33
C VAL A 569 -20.27 -43.10 1.10
N ILE A 570 -21.16 -42.45 1.84
CA ILE A 570 -20.96 -42.17 3.26
C ILE A 570 -21.29 -43.43 4.07
N GLN A 571 -20.35 -43.89 4.90
CA GLN A 571 -20.57 -44.98 5.85
C GLN A 571 -20.17 -44.54 7.26
N GLY A 572 -21.15 -44.14 8.08
CA GLY A 572 -20.89 -43.53 9.37
C GLY A 572 -20.15 -42.20 9.21
N ASN A 573 -18.91 -42.13 9.73
CA ASN A 573 -18.05 -40.94 9.65
C ASN A 573 -16.95 -41.04 8.58
N THR A 574 -17.06 -41.99 7.66
CA THR A 574 -16.11 -42.17 6.55
C THR A 574 -16.79 -42.01 5.20
N VAL A 575 -15.99 -41.76 4.17
CA VAL A 575 -16.42 -41.84 2.77
C VAL A 575 -15.64 -42.96 2.10
N ILE A 576 -16.36 -43.92 1.51
CA ILE A 576 -15.76 -45.02 0.75
C ILE A 576 -15.80 -44.65 -0.72
N VAL A 577 -14.64 -44.66 -1.37
CA VAL A 577 -14.46 -44.28 -2.78
C VAL A 577 -13.97 -45.49 -3.57
N SER A 578 -14.58 -45.77 -4.72
CA SER A 578 -14.22 -46.90 -5.57
C SER A 578 -14.55 -46.65 -7.04
N SER A 579 -13.82 -47.31 -7.95
CA SER A 579 -14.15 -47.36 -9.38
C SER A 579 -13.82 -48.74 -9.95
N ASN A 580 -14.67 -49.26 -10.84
CA ASN A 580 -14.39 -50.50 -11.56
C ASN A 580 -13.21 -50.37 -12.54
N GLU A 581 -12.87 -49.14 -12.93
CA GLU A 581 -11.75 -48.84 -13.83
C GLU A 581 -10.39 -48.85 -13.10
N VAL A 582 -10.39 -48.75 -11.76
CA VAL A 582 -9.17 -48.68 -10.94
C VAL A 582 -9.20 -49.79 -9.87
N PRO A 583 -8.78 -51.02 -10.21
CA PRO A 583 -8.83 -52.15 -9.28
C PRO A 583 -7.82 -52.04 -8.14
N ASN A 584 -6.72 -51.30 -8.32
CA ASN A 584 -5.67 -51.10 -7.32
C ASN A 584 -5.50 -49.59 -7.03
N PRO A 585 -6.44 -48.97 -6.29
CA PRO A 585 -6.40 -47.53 -6.08
C PRO A 585 -5.36 -47.12 -5.04
N VAL A 586 -4.67 -46.00 -5.30
CA VAL A 586 -3.65 -45.44 -4.40
C VAL A 586 -3.90 -43.98 -4.02
N ALA A 587 -4.77 -43.27 -4.74
CA ALA A 587 -5.05 -41.86 -4.46
C ALA A 587 -6.50 -41.45 -4.77
N VAL A 588 -6.97 -40.43 -4.05
CA VAL A 588 -8.28 -39.78 -4.23
C VAL A 588 -8.11 -38.26 -4.29
N ARG A 589 -8.90 -37.62 -5.15
CA ARG A 589 -9.12 -36.16 -5.18
C ARG A 589 -10.60 -35.85 -4.99
N TYR A 590 -10.90 -34.86 -4.17
CA TYR A 590 -12.26 -34.33 -3.99
C TYR A 590 -12.31 -32.86 -4.37
N ALA A 591 -13.30 -32.49 -5.20
CA ALA A 591 -13.53 -31.10 -5.65
C ALA A 591 -12.29 -30.42 -6.27
N TRP A 592 -11.38 -31.21 -6.86
CA TRP A 592 -10.08 -30.75 -7.36
C TRP A 592 -10.18 -30.18 -8.79
N SER A 593 -10.74 -28.98 -8.93
CA SER A 593 -10.81 -28.26 -10.21
C SER A 593 -11.07 -26.78 -9.99
N ASP A 594 -10.95 -25.98 -11.04
CA ASP A 594 -11.29 -24.55 -11.01
C ASP A 594 -12.78 -24.35 -10.65
N ASN A 595 -13.65 -25.15 -11.26
CA ASN A 595 -15.09 -25.15 -11.00
C ASN A 595 -15.64 -26.52 -10.55
N PRO A 596 -15.67 -26.78 -9.23
CA PRO A 596 -16.31 -27.95 -8.64
C PRO A 596 -17.71 -27.64 -8.09
N GLU A 597 -18.54 -26.81 -8.75
CA GLU A 597 -19.81 -26.32 -8.18
C GLU A 597 -20.80 -27.43 -7.76
N GLU A 598 -20.72 -28.62 -8.36
CA GLU A 598 -21.59 -29.75 -8.00
C GLU A 598 -21.01 -30.61 -6.86
N ALA A 599 -19.81 -30.29 -6.36
CA ALA A 599 -19.24 -30.95 -5.20
C ALA A 599 -20.13 -30.70 -3.98
N ASN A 600 -20.44 -31.76 -3.25
CA ASN A 600 -21.60 -31.77 -2.36
C ASN A 600 -21.40 -32.48 -1.02
N LEU A 601 -20.18 -32.87 -0.66
CA LEU A 601 -19.86 -33.34 0.69
C LEU A 601 -19.92 -32.15 1.67
N GLN A 602 -20.74 -32.28 2.71
CA GLN A 602 -20.94 -31.28 3.76
C GLN A 602 -21.13 -31.95 5.12
N ASN A 603 -21.20 -31.14 6.17
CA ASN A 603 -21.68 -31.59 7.48
C ASN A 603 -23.22 -31.45 7.56
N LYS A 604 -23.82 -31.80 8.70
CA LYS A 604 -25.28 -31.70 8.88
C LYS A 604 -25.79 -30.26 8.93
N GLU A 605 -24.93 -29.32 9.30
CA GLU A 605 -25.16 -27.88 9.35
C GLU A 605 -25.11 -27.21 7.97
N GLY A 606 -24.75 -27.95 6.92
CA GLY A 606 -24.71 -27.47 5.54
C GLY A 606 -23.42 -26.77 5.14
N LEU A 607 -22.35 -26.89 5.92
CA LEU A 607 -21.03 -26.37 5.58
C LEU A 607 -20.25 -27.41 4.76
N LEU A 608 -19.77 -26.97 3.60
CA LEU A 608 -19.08 -27.81 2.62
C LEU A 608 -17.69 -28.24 3.09
N ALA A 609 -17.31 -29.47 2.73
CA ALA A 609 -15.95 -29.95 2.87
C ALA A 609 -15.02 -29.16 1.96
N SER A 610 -13.86 -28.75 2.47
CA SER A 610 -12.82 -28.11 1.64
C SER A 610 -12.30 -29.11 0.59
N PRO A 611 -11.97 -28.66 -0.64
CA PRO A 611 -11.28 -29.52 -1.61
C PRO A 611 -9.98 -30.09 -1.04
N PHE A 612 -9.66 -31.33 -1.41
CA PHE A 612 -8.44 -32.02 -0.96
C PHE A 612 -7.95 -33.05 -1.98
N ARG A 613 -6.70 -33.47 -1.80
CA ARG A 613 -6.09 -34.61 -2.47
C ARG A 613 -5.40 -35.51 -1.44
N THR A 614 -5.22 -36.78 -1.77
CA THR A 614 -4.45 -37.72 -0.93
C THR A 614 -3.08 -38.05 -1.50
N ASP A 615 -2.80 -37.64 -2.74
CA ASP A 615 -1.50 -37.77 -3.40
C ASP A 615 -0.53 -36.63 -3.03
N ASN A 616 0.77 -36.88 -3.22
CA ASN A 616 1.84 -35.89 -3.09
C ASN A 616 2.51 -35.58 -4.44
N TRP A 617 1.85 -35.88 -5.56
CA TRP A 617 2.42 -35.77 -6.90
C TRP A 617 2.65 -34.33 -7.35
#